data_AF-A0A2T0RS83-F1
#
_entry.id   AF-A0A2T0RS83-F1
#
_cell.length_a   1.000
_cell.length_b   1.000
_cell.length_c   1.000
_cell.angle_alpha   90.00
_cell.angle_beta   90.00
_cell.angle_gamma   90.00
#
_symmetry.space_group_name_H-M   'P 1'
#
loop_
_entity.id
_entity.type
_entity.pdbx_description
1 polymer ?
#
loop_
_entity_poly.entity_id
_entity_poly.type
_entity_poly.pdbx_seq_one_letter_code
_entity_poly.pdbx_strand_id
1 'polypeptide(L)'
;MGGNRAVSGGGRQSGAPGASAAAEVVVAVGGKVRTPGLVQLASGARVADALQAAGGADPGVDVAPLNLARKVVDGELIMVGVTLPPGAAPTAPAGARNPAAPGGPVNLNTATLADLDTLPGVGPVLAQRILDARDAQGGFKAVSDLRKVDGIGTARYEQLKDLVTV
;
A
#
# COMPACT_ATOMS: atom_id res chain seq x y z
N MET A 1 41.91 58.60 -33.70
CA MET A 1 40.98 58.56 -32.55
C MET A 1 40.21 57.26 -32.68
N GLY A 2 40.58 56.13 -32.07
CA GLY A 2 40.81 55.88 -30.64
C GLY A 2 39.56 55.17 -30.11
N GLY A 3 39.57 53.97 -29.54
CA GLY A 3 40.61 52.99 -29.26
C GLY A 3 39.94 51.71 -28.72
N ASN A 4 40.66 50.59 -28.75
CA ASN A 4 40.30 49.35 -28.06
C ASN A 4 40.44 49.49 -26.53
N ARG A 5 39.60 48.75 -25.76
CA ARG A 5 39.82 48.11 -24.43
C ARG A 5 38.45 47.89 -23.75
N ALA A 6 38.15 46.88 -22.94
CA ALA A 6 38.88 45.75 -22.37
C ALA A 6 37.88 44.72 -21.81
N VAL A 7 38.43 43.55 -21.49
CA VAL A 7 37.90 42.35 -20.83
C VAL A 7 37.45 42.53 -19.35
N SER A 8 36.84 41.45 -18.83
CA SER A 8 36.55 41.08 -17.42
C SER A 8 35.14 41.43 -16.94
N GLY A 9 34.37 40.55 -16.29
CA GLY A 9 34.61 39.21 -15.76
C GLY A 9 33.51 38.88 -14.73
N GLY A 10 33.45 37.62 -14.30
CA GLY A 10 32.89 37.26 -13.00
C GLY A 10 31.44 36.78 -12.95
N GLY A 11 31.27 35.60 -12.35
CA GLY A 11 30.16 35.37 -11.43
C GLY A 11 29.07 34.42 -11.89
N ARG A 12 29.29 33.13 -11.59
CA ARG A 12 28.21 32.17 -11.35
C ARG A 12 27.29 32.67 -10.23
N GLN A 13 26.04 32.22 -10.31
CA GLN A 13 25.01 31.98 -9.27
C GLN A 13 23.71 32.71 -9.63
N SER A 14 22.51 32.21 -9.40
CA SER A 14 21.97 30.94 -8.92
C SER A 14 20.47 31.14 -9.00
N GLY A 15 19.71 30.10 -9.33
CA GLY A 15 18.26 30.22 -9.30
C GLY A 15 17.53 28.98 -9.79
N ALA A 16 17.91 27.80 -9.31
CA ALA A 16 16.93 26.73 -9.20
C ALA A 16 15.90 27.17 -8.15
N PRO A 17 14.60 27.19 -8.43
CA PRO A 17 13.70 26.60 -7.47
C PRO A 17 13.96 25.11 -7.54
N GLY A 18 14.51 24.54 -6.47
CA GLY A 18 14.65 23.09 -6.35
C GLY A 18 13.32 22.46 -6.73
N ALA A 19 13.32 21.67 -7.80
CA ALA A 19 12.35 20.61 -7.94
C ALA A 19 12.59 19.74 -6.71
N SER A 20 11.82 20.00 -5.65
CA SER A 20 11.51 18.97 -4.69
C SER A 20 11.11 17.80 -5.56
N ALA A 21 11.93 16.74 -5.59
CA ALA A 21 11.63 15.53 -6.33
C ALA A 21 10.29 15.06 -5.78
N ALA A 22 9.22 15.51 -6.41
CA ALA A 22 7.87 15.21 -6.02
C ALA A 22 7.82 13.71 -6.19
N ALA A 23 7.67 12.97 -5.09
CA ALA A 23 7.64 11.52 -5.14
C ALA A 23 6.67 11.14 -6.26
N GLU A 24 7.12 10.48 -7.31
CA GLU A 24 6.22 10.03 -8.37
C GLU A 24 5.63 8.70 -7.92
N VAL A 25 4.40 8.44 -8.35
CA VAL A 25 3.73 7.17 -8.12
C VAL A 25 3.41 6.55 -9.46
N VAL A 26 3.67 5.26 -9.58
CA VAL A 26 3.37 4.45 -10.75
C VAL A 26 2.12 3.63 -10.45
N VAL A 27 1.09 3.76 -11.29
CA VAL A 27 -0.14 2.99 -11.15
C VAL A 27 -0.44 2.22 -12.43
N ALA A 28 -1.09 1.07 -12.30
CA ALA A 28 -1.63 0.34 -13.43
C ALA A 28 -3.10 0.74 -13.65
N VAL A 29 -3.45 1.15 -14.87
CA VAL A 29 -4.84 1.42 -15.26
C VAL A 29 -5.29 0.35 -16.25
N GLY A 30 -6.31 -0.41 -15.88
CA GLY A 30 -6.85 -1.53 -16.65
C GLY A 30 -8.36 -1.46 -16.82
N GLY A 31 -8.90 -2.37 -17.63
CA GLY A 31 -10.34 -2.40 -17.97
C GLY A 31 -10.66 -1.57 -19.20
N LYS A 32 -11.84 -0.93 -19.21
CA LYS A 32 -12.39 -0.22 -20.37
C LYS A 32 -11.92 1.25 -20.42
N VAL A 33 -10.64 1.43 -20.70
CA VAL A 33 -9.98 2.74 -20.92
C VAL A 33 -9.30 2.77 -22.28
N ARG A 34 -9.10 3.97 -22.83
CA ARG A 34 -8.51 4.13 -24.18
C ARG A 34 -7.07 3.60 -24.28
N THR A 35 -6.26 3.85 -23.25
CA THR A 35 -4.86 3.44 -23.22
C THR A 35 -4.56 2.73 -21.89
N PRO A 36 -4.87 1.43 -21.78
CA PRO A 36 -4.51 0.64 -20.60
C PRO A 36 -3.00 0.50 -20.47
N GLY A 37 -2.51 0.45 -19.23
CA GLY A 37 -1.07 0.30 -18.97
C GLY A 37 -0.62 1.00 -17.71
N LEU A 38 0.70 1.16 -17.58
CA LEU A 38 1.31 1.88 -16.47
C LEU A 38 1.31 3.39 -16.73
N VAL A 39 0.97 4.15 -15.70
CA VAL A 39 0.94 5.61 -15.73
C VAL A 39 1.78 6.15 -14.57
N GLN A 40 2.62 7.14 -14.86
CA GLN A 40 3.40 7.88 -13.85
C GLN A 40 2.67 9.18 -13.50
N LEU A 41 2.47 9.43 -12.20
CA LEU A 41 1.74 10.57 -11.68
C LEU A 41 2.53 11.21 -10.53
N ALA A 42 2.27 12.48 -10.23
CA ALA A 42 2.82 13.11 -9.03
C ALA A 42 2.20 12.52 -7.75
N SER A 43 2.97 12.45 -6.66
CA SER A 43 2.45 12.04 -5.35
C SER A 43 1.29 12.94 -4.92
N GLY A 44 0.23 12.30 -4.45
CA GLY A 44 -1.02 12.96 -4.11
C GLY A 44 -2.01 13.10 -5.27
N ALA A 45 -1.65 12.64 -6.47
CA ALA A 45 -2.59 12.47 -7.59
C ALA A 45 -3.78 11.60 -7.18
N ARG A 46 -4.90 11.80 -7.88
CA ARG A 46 -6.16 11.11 -7.64
C ARG A 46 -6.46 10.10 -8.74
N VAL A 47 -7.43 9.23 -8.49
CA VAL A 47 -7.92 8.24 -9.47
C VAL A 47 -8.39 8.92 -10.76
N ALA A 48 -8.97 10.12 -10.68
CA ALA A 48 -9.32 10.93 -11.85
C ALA A 48 -8.10 11.25 -12.74
N ASP A 49 -6.97 11.61 -12.14
CA ASP A 49 -5.74 11.97 -12.86
C ASP A 49 -5.16 10.75 -13.59
N ALA A 50 -5.18 9.59 -12.93
CA ALA A 50 -4.79 8.31 -13.53
C ALA A 50 -5.69 7.95 -14.72
N LEU A 51 -6.99 8.11 -14.58
CA LEU A 51 -7.95 7.85 -15.65
C LEU A 51 -7.74 8.79 -16.85
N GLN A 52 -7.52 10.08 -16.59
CA GLN A 52 -7.23 11.05 -17.63
C GLN A 52 -5.92 10.72 -18.37
N ALA A 53 -4.88 10.34 -17.63
CA ALA A 53 -3.60 9.95 -18.20
C ALA A 53 -3.67 8.64 -19.00
N ALA A 54 -4.61 7.74 -18.67
CA ALA A 54 -4.97 6.57 -19.47
C ALA A 54 -5.86 6.90 -20.70
N GLY A 55 -6.04 8.18 -21.02
CA GLY A 55 -6.85 8.64 -22.14
C GLY A 55 -8.35 8.69 -21.85
N GLY A 56 -8.77 8.49 -20.61
CA GLY A 56 -10.18 8.43 -20.19
C GLY A 56 -10.82 7.05 -20.38
N ALA A 57 -12.02 6.91 -19.82
CA ALA A 57 -12.84 5.72 -20.03
C ALA A 57 -13.38 5.65 -21.45
N ASP A 58 -13.64 4.44 -21.94
CA ASP A 58 -14.31 4.25 -23.23
C ASP A 58 -15.73 4.85 -23.25
N PRO A 59 -16.26 5.20 -24.44
CA PRO A 59 -17.63 5.70 -24.57
C PRO A 59 -18.65 4.73 -23.95
N GLY A 60 -19.54 5.24 -23.10
CA GLY A 60 -20.59 4.44 -22.45
C GLY A 60 -20.15 3.64 -21.23
N VAL A 61 -18.89 3.77 -20.79
CA VAL A 61 -18.43 3.18 -19.53
C VAL A 61 -18.85 4.05 -18.35
N ASP A 62 -19.61 3.47 -17.42
CA ASP A 62 -19.93 4.13 -16.16
C ASP A 62 -18.73 4.08 -15.20
N VAL A 63 -18.27 5.26 -14.81
CA VAL A 63 -17.18 5.46 -13.85
C VAL A 63 -17.68 5.89 -12.48
N ALA A 64 -19.00 6.08 -12.29
CA ALA A 64 -19.60 6.40 -11.01
C ALA A 64 -19.23 5.42 -9.87
N PRO A 65 -19.02 4.11 -10.13
CA PRO A 65 -18.55 3.19 -9.10
C PRO A 65 -17.12 3.46 -8.60
N LEU A 66 -16.30 4.19 -9.36
CA LEU A 66 -14.94 4.55 -8.95
C LEU A 66 -14.96 5.80 -8.07
N ASN A 67 -14.25 5.73 -6.94
CA ASN A 67 -13.95 6.93 -6.16
C ASN A 67 -12.86 7.76 -6.86
N LEU A 68 -13.25 8.57 -7.84
CA LEU A 68 -12.37 9.42 -8.65
C LEU A 68 -11.55 10.41 -7.80
N ALA A 69 -12.06 10.78 -6.62
CA ALA A 69 -11.40 11.70 -5.70
C ALA A 69 -10.35 11.00 -4.81
N ARG A 70 -10.32 9.67 -4.74
CA ARG A 70 -9.33 8.96 -3.90
C ARG A 70 -7.92 9.26 -4.40
N LYS A 71 -6.98 9.52 -3.49
CA LYS A 71 -5.55 9.57 -3.82
C LYS A 71 -5.09 8.19 -4.27
N VAL A 72 -4.26 8.15 -5.30
CA VAL A 72 -3.61 6.92 -5.72
C VAL A 72 -2.38 6.63 -4.86
N VAL A 73 -2.09 5.35 -4.68
CA VAL A 73 -0.88 4.86 -4.04
C VAL A 73 0.04 4.25 -5.10
N ASP A 74 1.35 4.33 -4.90
CA ASP A 74 2.32 3.65 -5.77
C ASP A 74 2.04 2.13 -5.84
N GLY A 75 2.14 1.56 -7.03
CA GLY A 75 1.84 0.17 -7.32
C GLY A 75 0.35 -0.19 -7.38
N GLU A 76 -0.56 0.79 -7.28
CA GLU A 76 -2.01 0.53 -7.29
C GLU A 76 -2.53 0.10 -8.67
N LEU A 77 -3.48 -0.85 -8.69
CA LEU A 77 -4.24 -1.23 -9.87
C LEU A 77 -5.64 -0.59 -9.85
N ILE A 78 -5.93 0.23 -10.85
CA ILE A 78 -7.22 0.90 -11.06
C ILE A 78 -7.94 0.18 -12.19
N MET A 79 -9.07 -0.47 -11.87
CA MET A 79 -9.88 -1.20 -12.82
C MET A 79 -11.12 -0.39 -13.21
N VAL A 80 -11.28 -0.09 -14.50
CA VAL A 80 -12.35 0.77 -15.01
C VAL A 80 -13.39 -0.04 -15.77
N GLY A 81 -14.67 0.22 -15.50
CA GLY A 81 -15.77 -0.43 -16.22
C GLY A 81 -15.92 -1.92 -15.93
N VAL A 82 -15.36 -2.40 -14.81
CA VAL A 82 -15.59 -3.76 -14.31
C VAL A 82 -16.69 -3.71 -13.26
N THR A 83 -17.83 -4.33 -13.55
CA THR A 83 -18.86 -4.60 -12.56
C THR A 83 -18.37 -5.74 -11.68
N LEU A 84 -17.81 -5.42 -10.52
CA LEU A 84 -17.49 -6.42 -9.52
C LEU A 84 -18.81 -7.02 -8.99
N PRO A 85 -18.92 -8.35 -8.78
CA PRO A 85 -20.11 -8.94 -8.17
C PRO A 85 -20.36 -8.27 -6.80
N PRO A 86 -21.63 -8.08 -6.40
CA PRO A 86 -21.95 -7.48 -5.10
C PRO A 86 -21.27 -8.29 -3.98
N GLY A 87 -20.40 -7.64 -3.21
CA GLY A 87 -19.55 -8.27 -2.19
C GLY A 87 -18.06 -8.29 -2.50
N ALA A 88 -17.67 -8.14 -3.78
CA ALA A 88 -16.31 -7.80 -4.15
C ALA A 88 -16.17 -6.28 -4.13
N ALA A 89 -16.10 -5.69 -2.94
CA ALA A 89 -15.53 -4.35 -2.84
C ALA A 89 -14.13 -4.44 -3.49
N PRO A 90 -13.70 -3.45 -4.30
CA PRO A 90 -12.28 -3.31 -4.53
C PRO A 90 -11.70 -3.18 -3.13
N THR A 91 -10.93 -4.18 -2.70
CA THR A 91 -9.97 -3.97 -1.65
C THR A 91 -9.21 -2.73 -2.13
N ALA A 92 -9.51 -1.58 -1.53
CA ALA A 92 -8.54 -0.50 -1.49
C ALA A 92 -7.21 -1.20 -1.20
N PRO A 93 -6.08 -0.80 -1.82
CA PRO A 93 -4.82 -1.28 -1.29
C PRO A 93 -4.90 -0.99 0.20
N ALA A 94 -4.98 -2.05 1.00
CA ALA A 94 -4.95 -1.96 2.44
C ALA A 94 -3.66 -1.20 2.66
N GLY A 95 -3.81 0.08 3.04
CA GLY A 95 -2.81 1.11 2.73
C GLY A 95 -1.45 0.53 3.01
N ALA A 96 -0.58 0.52 1.99
CA ALA A 96 0.70 -0.16 1.99
C ALA A 96 1.35 -0.11 3.39
N ARG A 97 1.05 -1.12 4.20
CA ARG A 97 1.90 -1.47 5.33
C ARG A 97 2.94 -2.30 4.65
N ASN A 98 3.96 -1.56 4.22
CA ASN A 98 5.29 -2.00 3.86
C ASN A 98 5.53 -3.47 4.30
N PRO A 99 5.95 -4.38 3.40
CA PRO A 99 6.53 -5.64 3.84
C PRO A 99 7.90 -5.33 4.45
N ALA A 100 7.90 -4.67 5.61
CA ALA A 100 9.05 -4.48 6.45
C ALA A 100 9.07 -5.65 7.44
N ALA A 101 9.66 -6.76 7.03
CA ALA A 101 10.26 -7.65 8.01
C ALA A 101 11.57 -7.01 8.51
N PRO A 102 11.99 -7.17 9.78
CA PRO A 102 11.21 -7.27 11.02
C PRO A 102 11.54 -6.09 11.96
N GLY A 103 10.73 -5.84 12.98
CA GLY A 103 11.13 -4.92 14.05
C GLY A 103 10.08 -4.62 15.11
N GLY A 104 8.82 -5.00 14.85
CA GLY A 104 7.74 -4.87 15.82
C GLY A 104 7.04 -6.20 16.07
N PRO A 105 6.51 -6.41 17.28
CA PRO A 105 5.69 -7.58 17.58
C PRO A 105 4.41 -7.59 16.72
N VAL A 106 4.04 -8.76 16.21
CA VAL A 106 2.82 -9.01 15.44
C VAL A 106 1.59 -8.85 16.35
N ASN A 107 0.71 -7.91 16.01
CA ASN A 107 -0.50 -7.68 16.81
C ASN A 107 -1.56 -8.75 16.51
N LEU A 108 -1.90 -9.58 17.49
CA LEU A 108 -2.80 -10.73 17.35
C LEU A 108 -4.23 -10.33 16.93
N ASN A 109 -4.69 -9.15 17.35
CA ASN A 109 -6.03 -8.67 17.05
C ASN A 109 -6.18 -8.13 15.61
N THR A 110 -5.08 -7.69 15.00
CA THR A 110 -5.08 -7.07 13.66
C THR A 110 -4.28 -7.84 12.62
N ALA A 111 -3.49 -8.83 13.05
CA ALA A 111 -2.69 -9.66 12.17
C ALA A 111 -3.55 -10.44 11.17
N THR A 112 -3.04 -10.53 9.95
CA THR A 112 -3.57 -11.39 8.89
C THR A 112 -2.99 -12.80 9.00
N LEU A 113 -3.55 -13.74 8.24
CA LEU A 113 -3.02 -15.10 8.16
C LEU A 113 -1.54 -15.11 7.74
N ALA A 114 -1.18 -14.27 6.76
CA ALA A 114 0.19 -14.15 6.29
C ALA A 114 1.13 -13.60 7.37
N ASP A 115 0.69 -12.61 8.16
CA ASP A 115 1.50 -12.07 9.26
C ASP A 115 1.76 -13.14 10.33
N LEU A 116 0.75 -13.96 10.66
CA LEU A 116 0.89 -15.04 11.63
C LEU A 116 1.76 -16.20 11.12
N ASP A 117 1.73 -16.48 9.82
CA ASP A 117 2.59 -17.49 9.17
C ASP A 117 4.08 -17.13 9.26
N THR A 118 4.42 -15.84 9.35
CA THR A 118 5.82 -15.40 9.54
C THR A 118 6.40 -15.78 10.91
N LEU A 119 5.57 -16.18 11.87
CA LEU A 119 6.01 -16.49 13.22
C LEU A 119 6.66 -17.89 13.29
N PRO A 120 7.77 -18.04 14.03
CA PRO A 120 8.49 -19.31 14.11
C PRO A 120 7.59 -20.42 14.67
N GLY A 121 7.44 -21.49 13.90
CA GLY A 121 6.62 -22.64 14.29
C GLY A 121 5.11 -22.43 14.14
N VAL A 122 4.67 -21.32 13.54
CA VAL A 122 3.27 -21.05 13.16
C VAL A 122 3.13 -21.23 11.65
N GLY A 123 2.64 -22.39 11.24
CA GLY A 123 2.28 -22.63 9.84
C GLY A 123 0.84 -22.22 9.53
N PRO A 124 0.38 -22.36 8.28
CA PRO A 124 -0.94 -21.87 7.83
C PRO A 124 -2.10 -22.47 8.61
N VAL A 125 -1.98 -23.73 9.06
CA VAL A 125 -2.99 -24.40 9.89
C VAL A 125 -3.08 -23.76 11.28
N LEU A 126 -1.95 -23.42 11.89
CA LEU A 126 -1.91 -22.82 13.22
C LEU A 126 -2.29 -21.34 13.16
N ALA A 127 -1.85 -20.61 12.13
CA ALA A 127 -2.26 -19.24 11.84
C ALA A 127 -3.79 -19.14 11.73
N GLN A 128 -4.42 -20.05 10.97
CA GLN A 128 -5.89 -20.08 10.86
C GLN A 128 -6.56 -20.31 12.22
N ARG A 129 -6.05 -21.24 13.05
CA ARG A 129 -6.59 -21.48 14.40
C ARG A 129 -6.48 -20.27 15.32
N ILE A 130 -5.43 -19.45 15.19
CA ILE A 130 -5.30 -18.21 15.96
C ILE A 130 -6.38 -17.20 15.53
N LEU A 131 -6.69 -17.12 14.22
CA LEU A 131 -7.77 -16.27 13.72
C LEU A 131 -9.15 -16.75 14.18
N ASP A 132 -9.40 -18.06 14.14
CA ASP A 132 -10.63 -18.66 14.67
C ASP A 132 -10.78 -18.41 16.18
N ALA A 133 -9.68 -18.59 16.95
CA ALA A 133 -9.69 -18.31 18.38
C ALA A 133 -9.95 -16.82 18.68
N ARG A 134 -9.41 -15.91 17.85
CA ARG A 134 -9.69 -14.47 17.95
C ARG A 134 -11.17 -14.18 17.78
N ASP A 135 -11.81 -14.76 16.77
CA ASP A 135 -13.24 -14.56 16.51
C ASP A 135 -14.09 -15.13 17.64
N ALA A 136 -13.80 -16.37 18.05
CA ALA A 136 -14.51 -17.05 19.14
C ALA A 136 -14.39 -16.34 20.49
N GLN A 137 -13.26 -15.66 20.76
CA GLN A 137 -13.00 -14.94 22.00
C GLN A 137 -13.42 -13.47 21.94
N GLY A 138 -13.79 -12.96 20.75
CA GLY A 138 -14.03 -11.53 20.51
C GLY A 138 -12.76 -10.67 20.63
N GLY A 139 -11.59 -11.27 20.39
CA GLY A 139 -10.27 -10.65 20.50
C GLY A 139 -9.42 -11.18 21.66
N PHE A 140 -8.10 -11.11 21.49
CA PHE A 140 -7.12 -11.40 22.52
C PHE A 140 -6.96 -10.20 23.46
N LYS A 141 -7.04 -10.43 24.78
CA LYS A 141 -6.88 -9.36 25.79
C LYS A 141 -5.45 -9.29 26.31
N ALA A 142 -4.73 -10.40 26.25
CA ALA A 142 -3.32 -10.50 26.60
C ALA A 142 -2.60 -11.51 25.69
N VAL A 143 -1.29 -11.38 25.56
CA VAL A 143 -0.45 -12.33 24.80
C VAL A 143 -0.57 -13.76 25.36
N SER A 144 -0.80 -13.89 26.68
CA SER A 144 -1.01 -15.18 27.35
C SER A 144 -2.26 -15.93 26.88
N ASP A 145 -3.23 -15.25 26.28
CA ASP A 145 -4.43 -15.88 25.72
C ASP A 145 -4.10 -16.80 24.52
N LEU A 146 -2.92 -16.66 23.89
CA LEU A 146 -2.44 -17.61 22.88
C LEU A 146 -2.36 -19.04 23.41
N ARG A 147 -2.16 -19.23 24.71
CA ARG A 147 -2.13 -20.57 25.33
C ARG A 147 -3.48 -21.28 25.30
N LYS A 148 -4.57 -20.56 25.01
CA LYS A 148 -5.91 -21.11 24.83
C LYS A 148 -6.14 -21.63 23.40
N VAL A 149 -5.20 -21.39 22.48
CA VAL A 149 -5.30 -21.83 21.09
C VAL A 149 -4.78 -23.26 20.96
N ASP A 150 -5.61 -24.14 20.39
CA ASP A 150 -5.27 -25.54 20.16
C ASP A 150 -4.05 -25.71 19.22
N GLY A 151 -2.93 -26.13 19.81
CA GLY A 151 -1.65 -26.32 19.12
C GLY A 151 -0.53 -25.39 19.61
N ILE A 152 -0.86 -24.36 20.39
CA ILE A 152 0.12 -23.50 21.06
C ILE A 152 0.39 -24.05 22.47
N GLY A 153 1.39 -24.94 22.56
CA GLY A 153 1.93 -25.39 23.84
C GLY A 153 2.91 -24.39 24.46
N THR A 154 3.35 -24.64 25.70
CA THR A 154 4.30 -23.79 26.45
C THR A 154 5.55 -23.45 25.64
N ALA A 155 6.15 -24.44 24.96
CA ALA A 155 7.35 -24.23 24.16
C ALA A 155 7.14 -23.23 23.01
N ARG A 156 5.98 -23.29 22.33
CA ARG A 156 5.64 -22.35 21.26
C ARG A 156 5.30 -20.98 21.81
N TYR A 157 4.53 -20.92 22.89
CA TYR A 157 4.21 -19.66 23.56
C TYR A 157 5.48 -18.87 23.95
N GLU A 158 6.48 -19.53 24.52
CA GLU A 158 7.75 -18.87 24.90
C GLU A 158 8.52 -18.32 23.69
N GLN A 159 8.43 -18.95 22.52
CA GLN A 159 9.03 -18.45 21.28
C GLN A 159 8.26 -17.27 20.68
N LEU A 160 6.95 -17.21 20.92
CA LEU A 160 6.06 -16.23 20.31
C LEU A 160 5.83 -14.99 21.18
N LYS A 161 5.90 -15.10 22.50
CA LYS A 161 5.49 -14.04 23.44
C LYS A 161 6.20 -12.70 23.22
N ASP A 162 7.46 -12.72 22.77
CA ASP A 162 8.28 -11.54 22.52
C ASP A 162 8.14 -11.02 21.07
N LEU A 163 7.49 -11.81 20.20
CA LEU A 163 7.24 -11.53 18.79
C LEU A 163 5.81 -11.08 18.52
N VAL A 164 4.94 -11.05 19.54
CA VAL A 164 3.51 -10.76 19.39
C VAL A 164 3.01 -9.76 20.43
N THR A 165 1.95 -9.04 20.10
CA THR A 165 1.28 -8.05 20.96
C THR A 165 -0.24 -8.14 20.80
N VAL A 166 -1.02 -7.45 21.63
CA VAL A 166 -2.49 -7.40 21.56
C VAL A 166 -3.00 -6.02 21.18
#